data_AF-A0A2G5E214-F1
#
_entry.id   AF-A0A2G5E214-F1
#
_cell.length_a   1.000
_cell.length_b   1.000
_cell.length_c   1.000
_cell.angle_alpha   90.00
_cell.angle_beta   90.00
_cell.angle_gamma   90.00
#
_symmetry.space_group_name_H-M   'P 1'
#
loop_
_entity.id
_entity.type
_entity.pdbx_description
1 polymer ?
#
loop_
_entity_poly.entity_id
_entity_poly.type
_entity_poly.pdbx_seq_one_letter_code
_entity_poly.pdbx_strand_id
1 'polypeptide(L)'
;MSVSLKLDTIISSYSFNKLVSPSITDASLSLLSISSPFLPKSKLSLRNRSRTSSSSSNPSSNVIVKASTSSSSSPSSTTLSDSEDIKITSVPTKPIEGQKTGTSGLRKKVKVFMQDNYLANWIQALFNSLPPEDFKNGSLVLGGDGRYFNREAAQIIIKIAAGNGVGKILVGRDGILSTPAVSAVIRKRKANGGFIMSASHNPGGPEYDWGIKFNYNSGQPAPESITDKIYGNTLSIFEIKIANVPDVNLSKIGVTEYGSFTVEVIDPVSDYLELMKYVFDFELIKSLLSRSDFRFIFDAMHAVTGAYAKPIFVDSLGAEPDSIVNGVPLEDFGHGHPDPNLTYAKDLVDILYGENGPDFGAASDGDGDRNMILGSRFFVTPSDSVAIIAANAEAAIPYFKNGPKGLARSMPTSGALDRVAAKLKLPFFEVPTGWKFFGNLMDAGKLSICGEESFGTGSDHVREKDGIWAVLAWLSIIAYRNKDKKTGEKLVSVSDVVKEHWATYGRNFFSRYDYEECESEGANKMMSYLRDLISKSKGGEKYGSYALQFADDFTYTDPVSYYYYLKFIYSL
;
A
#
# COMPACT_ATOMS: atom_id res chain seq x y z
N MET A 1 -40.87 -5.68 -50.20
CA MET A 1 -41.27 -6.05 -48.84
C MET A 1 -40.48 -5.18 -47.88
N SER A 2 -41.16 -4.25 -47.23
CA SER A 2 -40.56 -3.22 -46.37
C SER A 2 -41.65 -2.74 -45.44
N VAL A 3 -41.50 -2.94 -44.13
CA VAL A 3 -42.45 -2.43 -43.13
C VAL A 3 -41.65 -1.71 -42.06
N SER A 4 -41.86 -0.39 -42.02
CA SER A 4 -41.47 0.48 -40.92
C SER A 4 -42.47 0.32 -39.77
N LEU A 5 -42.00 0.35 -38.53
CA LEU A 5 -42.84 0.64 -37.37
C LEU A 5 -42.10 1.62 -36.44
N LYS A 6 -42.85 2.63 -35.98
CA LYS A 6 -42.38 3.72 -35.14
C LYS A 6 -42.49 3.38 -33.64
N LEU A 7 -41.88 4.26 -32.84
CA LEU A 7 -42.01 4.40 -31.39
C LEU A 7 -43.42 4.09 -30.85
N ASP A 8 -43.44 3.60 -29.62
CA ASP A 8 -44.21 4.28 -28.57
C ASP A 8 -43.40 4.39 -27.28
N THR A 9 -43.65 5.46 -26.53
CA THR A 9 -42.89 5.86 -25.34
C THR A 9 -43.77 5.83 -24.11
N ILE A 10 -43.36 5.12 -23.05
CA ILE A 10 -43.99 5.21 -21.73
C ILE A 10 -42.94 5.70 -20.73
N ILE A 11 -42.92 7.01 -20.49
CA ILE A 11 -42.22 7.61 -19.35
C ILE A 11 -43.25 7.81 -18.24
N SER A 12 -43.10 7.06 -17.14
CA SER A 12 -43.87 7.29 -15.92
C SER A 12 -43.25 8.43 -15.12
N SER A 13 -43.98 9.53 -14.98
CA SER A 13 -43.58 10.69 -14.20
C SER A 13 -43.86 10.49 -12.71
N TYR A 14 -42.83 10.56 -11.86
CA TYR A 14 -43.01 10.79 -10.42
C TYR A 14 -42.36 12.12 -10.03
N SER A 15 -43.21 13.09 -9.68
CA SER A 15 -42.81 14.41 -9.22
C SER A 15 -42.39 14.38 -7.75
N PHE A 16 -41.21 14.91 -7.43
CA PHE A 16 -40.85 15.28 -6.06
C PHE A 16 -41.23 16.74 -5.80
N ASN A 17 -42.28 16.96 -5.00
CA ASN A 17 -42.61 18.28 -4.45
C ASN A 17 -42.03 18.45 -3.05
N LYS A 18 -41.62 19.69 -2.74
CA LYS A 18 -41.16 20.12 -1.42
C LYS A 18 -42.30 20.10 -0.40
N LEU A 19 -41.97 19.91 0.89
CA LEU A 19 -42.42 20.63 2.10
C LEU A 19 -41.64 20.04 3.29
N VAL A 20 -40.71 20.78 3.91
CA VAL A 20 -40.88 21.61 5.12
C VAL A 20 -41.02 20.80 6.43
N SER A 21 -40.16 21.11 7.40
CA SER A 21 -40.13 20.58 8.77
C SER A 21 -41.31 21.09 9.61
N PRO A 22 -41.61 20.40 10.72
CA PRO A 22 -41.23 21.00 12.01
C PRO A 22 -40.70 20.00 13.05
N SER A 23 -40.18 20.54 14.15
CA SER A 23 -39.62 19.86 15.31
C SER A 23 -40.63 19.73 16.47
N ILE A 24 -40.27 18.89 17.47
CA ILE A 24 -40.51 18.99 18.94
C ILE A 24 -41.19 17.77 19.62
N THR A 25 -40.58 17.40 20.77
CA THR A 25 -41.01 16.59 21.94
C THR A 25 -41.16 15.06 21.94
N ASP A 26 -40.53 14.51 22.98
CA ASP A 26 -40.71 13.23 23.67
C ASP A 26 -42.14 12.69 23.81
N ALA A 27 -42.26 11.36 23.72
CA ALA A 27 -43.06 10.56 24.65
C ALA A 27 -42.58 9.10 24.66
N SER A 28 -42.33 8.57 25.86
CA SER A 28 -42.09 7.15 26.11
C SER A 28 -43.36 6.31 25.98
N LEU A 29 -43.28 5.07 25.46
CA LEU A 29 -44.14 3.96 25.91
C LEU A 29 -43.60 2.59 25.49
N SER A 30 -43.97 1.58 26.27
CA SER A 30 -43.34 0.25 26.31
C SER A 30 -44.19 -0.87 25.70
N LEU A 31 -43.51 -1.90 25.17
CA LEU A 31 -43.88 -3.33 25.19
C LEU A 31 -45.33 -3.75 24.87
N LEU A 32 -45.49 -4.58 23.83
CA LEU A 32 -46.35 -5.78 23.90
C LEU A 32 -45.87 -6.86 22.91
N SER A 33 -46.07 -8.12 23.27
CA SER A 33 -45.46 -9.32 22.66
C SER A 33 -46.47 -10.20 21.92
N ILE A 34 -46.05 -10.86 20.84
CA ILE A 34 -46.78 -11.98 20.21
C ILE A 34 -45.81 -13.16 19.95
N SER A 35 -46.33 -14.39 20.00
CA SER A 35 -45.59 -15.64 20.26
C SER A 35 -45.37 -16.60 19.07
N SER A 36 -44.17 -17.21 19.03
CA SER A 36 -43.74 -18.59 18.68
C SER A 36 -44.60 -19.53 17.79
N PRO A 37 -43.98 -20.45 16.98
CA PRO A 37 -43.49 -21.73 17.53
C PRO A 37 -42.13 -22.32 17.01
N PHE A 38 -41.34 -22.87 17.95
CA PHE A 38 -40.56 -24.15 18.01
C PHE A 38 -40.31 -24.97 16.70
N LEU A 39 -39.20 -25.71 16.42
CA LEU A 39 -37.96 -26.24 17.08
C LEU A 39 -37.07 -26.93 15.96
N PRO A 40 -35.92 -27.65 16.18
CA PRO A 40 -35.00 -27.75 17.32
C PRO A 40 -33.46 -27.65 17.02
N LYS A 41 -32.75 -26.93 17.91
CA LYS A 41 -31.51 -27.28 18.66
C LYS A 41 -30.53 -28.38 18.17
N SER A 42 -29.23 -28.01 18.17
CA SER A 42 -28.12 -28.84 18.66
C SER A 42 -27.28 -28.05 19.68
N LYS A 43 -26.70 -28.71 20.70
CA LYS A 43 -25.90 -28.09 21.78
C LYS A 43 -24.47 -28.61 21.75
N LEU A 44 -23.48 -27.73 21.91
CA LEU A 44 -22.16 -28.09 22.49
C LEU A 44 -22.03 -27.41 23.87
N SER A 45 -21.47 -28.11 24.85
CA SER A 45 -21.36 -27.61 26.23
C SER A 45 -19.93 -27.22 26.60
N LEU A 46 -19.75 -25.99 27.06
CA LEU A 46 -18.57 -25.56 27.81
C LEU A 46 -18.48 -26.31 29.15
N ARG A 47 -17.27 -26.74 29.55
CA ARG A 47 -17.00 -27.34 30.85
C ARG A 47 -15.94 -26.54 31.59
N ASN A 48 -16.38 -25.72 32.55
CA ASN A 48 -15.50 -25.19 33.59
C ASN A 48 -14.96 -26.34 34.46
N ARG A 49 -13.70 -26.24 34.90
CA ARG A 49 -13.20 -26.99 36.06
C ARG A 49 -12.50 -26.05 37.03
N SER A 50 -13.03 -26.00 38.24
CA SER A 50 -12.45 -25.32 39.39
C SER A 50 -11.34 -26.13 40.04
N ARG A 51 -10.50 -25.44 40.82
CA ARG A 51 -9.40 -26.00 41.62
C ARG A 51 -9.92 -26.90 42.75
N THR A 52 -9.16 -27.95 43.08
CA THR A 52 -9.00 -28.47 44.44
C THR A 52 -7.52 -28.76 44.71
N SER A 53 -7.15 -28.75 45.99
CA SER A 53 -5.77 -28.77 46.47
C SER A 53 -5.51 -29.93 47.43
N SER A 54 -4.35 -30.58 47.34
CA SER A 54 -3.77 -31.33 48.47
C SER A 54 -2.25 -31.48 48.35
N SER A 55 -1.57 -31.20 49.47
CA SER A 55 -0.21 -31.63 49.86
C SER A 55 0.05 -33.13 49.64
N SER A 56 1.27 -33.70 49.60
CA SER A 56 2.67 -33.25 49.80
C SER A 56 3.60 -34.10 48.88
N SER A 57 4.94 -34.07 48.87
CA SER A 57 5.95 -33.49 49.78
C SER A 57 7.24 -33.07 49.03
N ASN A 58 8.33 -32.86 49.77
CA ASN A 58 9.71 -32.64 49.30
C ASN A 58 10.62 -33.64 50.08
N PRO A 59 11.83 -34.02 49.60
CA PRO A 59 12.98 -33.15 49.90
C PRO A 59 14.18 -33.14 48.90
N SER A 60 14.67 -31.94 48.64
CA SER A 60 16.09 -31.50 48.57
C SER A 60 17.15 -32.28 47.76
N SER A 61 17.86 -31.56 46.88
CA SER A 61 19.33 -31.41 46.95
C SER A 61 19.83 -30.17 46.18
N ASN A 62 20.91 -29.55 46.66
CA ASN A 62 21.48 -28.30 46.14
C ASN A 62 22.65 -28.56 45.17
N VAL A 63 22.72 -27.84 44.03
CA VAL A 63 23.95 -27.56 43.27
C VAL A 63 23.79 -26.16 42.61
N ILE A 64 24.35 -25.10 43.17
CA ILE A 64 25.64 -24.46 42.81
C ILE A 64 25.71 -23.96 41.35
N VAL A 65 25.77 -22.63 41.21
CA VAL A 65 26.11 -21.90 39.97
C VAL A 65 27.62 -21.96 39.72
N LYS A 66 28.03 -22.23 38.46
CA LYS A 66 29.37 -21.88 37.96
C LYS A 66 29.28 -21.30 36.55
N ALA A 67 30.11 -20.29 36.29
CA ALA A 67 30.30 -19.71 34.98
C ALA A 67 31.42 -20.43 34.20
N SER A 68 31.30 -20.41 32.87
CA SER A 68 32.33 -20.81 31.89
C SER A 68 32.10 -19.96 30.62
N THR A 69 32.87 -18.90 30.40
CA THR A 69 34.06 -18.88 29.51
C THR A 69 33.77 -19.23 28.05
N SER A 70 33.69 -18.18 27.24
CA SER A 70 34.23 -18.04 25.86
C SER A 70 34.45 -19.31 25.01
N SER A 71 33.75 -19.36 23.88
CA SER A 71 34.24 -20.05 22.68
C SER A 71 34.03 -19.17 21.43
N SER A 72 34.92 -19.35 20.45
CA SER A 72 35.14 -18.49 19.29
C SER A 72 34.05 -18.60 18.20
N SER A 73 33.90 -17.52 17.44
CA SER A 73 33.13 -17.46 16.20
C SER A 73 33.62 -18.45 15.14
N SER A 74 32.66 -19.06 14.42
CA SER A 74 32.91 -19.80 13.18
C SER A 74 32.46 -18.95 11.98
N PRO A 75 33.17 -18.95 10.83
CA PRO A 75 32.74 -18.21 9.64
C PRO A 75 31.56 -18.89 8.94
N SER A 76 30.73 -18.09 8.27
CA SER A 76 29.68 -18.56 7.36
C SER A 76 30.28 -19.34 6.18
N SER A 77 29.68 -20.47 5.83
CA SER A 77 30.11 -21.29 4.70
C SER A 77 29.82 -20.61 3.35
N THR A 78 30.87 -20.05 2.74
CA THR A 78 30.85 -19.63 1.33
C THR A 78 31.08 -20.86 0.44
N THR A 79 30.06 -21.30 -0.29
CA THR A 79 30.22 -22.31 -1.35
C THR A 79 30.77 -21.64 -2.59
N LEU A 80 32.10 -21.70 -2.76
CA LEU A 80 32.77 -21.33 -4.00
C LEU A 80 32.44 -22.39 -5.07
N SER A 81 31.98 -21.92 -6.23
CA SER A 81 31.92 -22.71 -7.46
C SER A 81 32.95 -22.13 -8.44
N ASP A 82 33.62 -23.00 -9.21
CA ASP A 82 34.75 -22.60 -10.04
C ASP A 82 34.39 -21.51 -11.06
N SER A 83 35.30 -20.55 -11.23
CA SER A 83 35.05 -19.30 -11.95
C SER A 83 35.13 -19.43 -13.47
N GLU A 84 34.18 -20.13 -14.08
CA GLU A 84 33.83 -19.87 -15.48
C GLU A 84 32.92 -18.64 -15.57
N ASP A 85 33.18 -17.75 -16.55
CA ASP A 85 32.27 -16.64 -16.84
C ASP A 85 30.89 -17.18 -17.25
N ILE A 86 29.84 -16.49 -16.81
CA ILE A 86 28.46 -16.93 -17.00
C ILE A 86 28.15 -17.12 -18.47
N LYS A 87 27.77 -18.34 -18.85
CA LYS A 87 27.30 -18.63 -20.20
C LYS A 87 25.95 -17.94 -20.46
N ILE A 88 25.97 -16.89 -21.27
CA ILE A 88 24.76 -16.20 -21.75
C ILE A 88 24.25 -16.89 -23.03
N THR A 89 22.95 -17.11 -23.11
CA THR A 89 22.27 -17.60 -24.32
C THR A 89 21.34 -16.52 -24.85
N SER A 90 21.36 -16.31 -26.17
CA SER A 90 20.34 -15.51 -26.86
C SER A 90 19.21 -16.42 -27.33
N VAL A 91 18.01 -16.20 -26.81
CA VAL A 91 16.80 -16.96 -27.16
C VAL A 91 15.97 -16.12 -28.14
N PRO A 92 15.69 -16.61 -29.37
CA PRO A 92 14.81 -15.92 -30.30
C PRO A 92 13.39 -15.77 -29.73
N THR A 93 12.79 -14.60 -29.97
CA THR A 93 11.41 -14.30 -29.57
C THR A 93 10.72 -13.45 -30.65
N LYS A 94 9.48 -13.06 -30.41
CA LYS A 94 8.70 -12.15 -31.25
C LYS A 94 7.89 -11.19 -30.37
N PRO A 95 7.43 -10.04 -30.90
CA PRO A 95 6.51 -9.15 -30.19
C PRO A 95 5.23 -9.88 -29.76
N ILE A 96 4.70 -9.53 -28.59
CA ILE A 96 3.42 -10.05 -28.08
C ILE A 96 2.57 -8.85 -27.63
N GLU A 97 1.29 -8.86 -27.98
CA GLU A 97 0.39 -7.74 -27.73
C GLU A 97 0.10 -7.49 -26.24
N GLY A 98 -0.37 -6.27 -25.94
CA GLY A 98 -0.90 -5.91 -24.62
C GLY A 98 0.15 -5.57 -23.55
N GLN A 99 1.44 -5.55 -23.87
CA GLN A 99 2.54 -5.28 -22.91
C GLN A 99 2.75 -3.80 -22.53
N LYS A 100 1.75 -2.92 -22.75
CA LYS A 100 1.83 -1.52 -22.33
C LYS A 100 1.67 -1.38 -20.81
N THR A 101 2.68 -0.79 -20.17
CA THR A 101 2.70 -0.48 -18.73
C THR A 101 1.65 0.57 -18.37
N GLY A 102 0.93 0.37 -17.27
CA GLY A 102 -0.03 1.34 -16.72
C GLY A 102 0.63 2.39 -15.80
N THR A 103 -0.18 3.07 -14.98
CA THR A 103 0.32 4.02 -13.96
C THR A 103 1.18 3.36 -12.88
N SER A 104 0.95 2.06 -12.61
CA SER A 104 1.54 1.31 -11.50
C SER A 104 1.98 -0.10 -11.94
N GLY A 105 2.78 -0.16 -13.02
CA GLY A 105 3.32 -1.39 -13.61
C GLY A 105 2.49 -1.99 -14.75
N LEU A 106 2.98 -3.08 -15.35
CA LEU A 106 2.20 -3.92 -16.26
C LEU A 106 1.37 -4.90 -15.43
N ARG A 107 0.06 -4.97 -15.67
CA ARG A 107 -0.88 -5.89 -14.99
C ARG A 107 -1.69 -6.68 -16.02
N LYS A 108 -1.84 -7.99 -15.79
CA LYS A 108 -2.64 -8.95 -16.56
C LYS A 108 -3.02 -10.13 -15.66
N LYS A 109 -3.92 -10.98 -16.14
CA LYS A 109 -4.16 -12.30 -15.52
C LYS A 109 -2.87 -13.12 -15.49
N VAL A 110 -2.65 -13.88 -14.42
CA VAL A 110 -1.52 -14.81 -14.24
C VAL A 110 -1.27 -15.65 -15.50
N LYS A 111 -2.34 -16.24 -16.06
CA LYS A 111 -2.32 -17.06 -17.28
C LYS A 111 -1.74 -16.37 -18.52
N VAL A 112 -1.68 -15.04 -18.56
CA VAL A 112 -1.03 -14.28 -19.65
C VAL A 112 0.49 -14.24 -19.44
N PHE A 113 0.96 -14.00 -18.21
CA PHE A 113 2.39 -13.99 -17.89
C PHE A 113 3.05 -15.37 -17.99
N MET A 114 2.27 -16.44 -17.75
CA MET A 114 2.70 -17.83 -17.93
C MET A 114 2.76 -18.29 -19.40
N GLN A 115 2.36 -17.46 -20.38
CA GLN A 115 2.55 -17.77 -21.79
C GLN A 115 4.03 -17.66 -22.18
N ASP A 116 4.46 -18.52 -23.10
CA ASP A 116 5.84 -18.56 -23.60
C ASP A 116 6.38 -17.15 -23.91
N ASN A 117 7.52 -16.84 -23.27
CA ASN A 117 8.22 -15.57 -23.36
C ASN A 117 7.44 -14.29 -22.97
N TYR A 118 6.20 -14.33 -22.47
CA TYR A 118 5.45 -13.10 -22.18
C TYR A 118 6.16 -12.23 -21.12
N LEU A 119 6.41 -12.80 -19.94
CA LEU A 119 7.17 -12.11 -18.88
C LEU A 119 8.60 -11.77 -19.34
N ALA A 120 9.27 -12.71 -19.99
CA ALA A 120 10.66 -12.56 -20.42
C ALA A 120 10.85 -11.42 -21.45
N ASN A 121 9.91 -11.28 -22.39
CA ASN A 121 9.90 -10.18 -23.36
C ASN A 121 9.84 -8.81 -22.67
N TRP A 122 8.98 -8.65 -21.66
CA TRP A 122 8.86 -7.37 -20.95
C TRP A 122 10.12 -7.05 -20.15
N ILE A 123 10.72 -8.04 -19.47
CA ILE A 123 11.97 -7.85 -18.72
C ILE A 123 13.13 -7.48 -19.67
N GLN A 124 13.24 -8.14 -20.82
CA GLN A 124 14.25 -7.79 -21.81
C GLN A 124 13.99 -6.42 -22.45
N ALA A 125 12.73 -6.08 -22.74
CA ALA A 125 12.35 -4.76 -23.25
C ALA A 125 12.66 -3.64 -22.26
N LEU A 126 12.59 -3.90 -20.95
CA LEU A 126 13.12 -3.01 -19.92
C LEU A 126 14.63 -2.82 -20.07
N PHE A 127 15.44 -3.88 -20.11
CA PHE A 127 16.89 -3.74 -20.29
C PHE A 127 17.29 -3.05 -21.61
N ASN A 128 16.50 -3.23 -22.67
CA ASN A 128 16.67 -2.50 -23.94
C ASN A 128 16.27 -1.01 -23.85
N SER A 129 15.57 -0.59 -22.79
CA SER A 129 15.10 0.78 -22.56
C SER A 129 15.99 1.58 -21.61
N LEU A 130 16.77 0.87 -20.78
CA LEU A 130 17.68 1.45 -19.79
C LEU A 130 19.03 1.81 -20.42
N PRO A 131 19.61 2.97 -20.10
CA PRO A 131 21.04 3.22 -20.25
C PRO A 131 21.87 2.10 -19.57
N PRO A 132 22.98 1.62 -20.17
CA PRO A 132 23.81 0.57 -19.57
C PRO A 132 24.30 0.88 -18.15
N GLU A 133 24.58 2.14 -17.84
CA GLU A 133 24.99 2.63 -16.53
C GLU A 133 23.92 2.47 -15.42
N ASP A 134 22.64 2.32 -15.80
CA ASP A 134 21.54 2.09 -14.86
C ASP A 134 21.43 0.61 -14.42
N PHE A 135 22.26 -0.31 -14.94
CA PHE A 135 22.19 -1.72 -14.54
C PHE A 135 23.47 -2.54 -14.69
N LYS A 136 24.34 -2.28 -15.69
CA LYS A 136 25.52 -3.13 -15.96
C LYS A 136 26.54 -3.04 -14.84
N ASN A 137 26.98 -4.20 -14.35
CA ASN A 137 27.83 -4.35 -13.16
C ASN A 137 27.25 -3.69 -11.88
N GLY A 138 26.03 -3.16 -11.95
CA GLY A 138 25.31 -2.53 -10.86
C GLY A 138 24.54 -3.55 -10.04
N SER A 139 23.73 -3.04 -9.11
CA SER A 139 22.85 -3.87 -8.29
C SER A 139 21.39 -3.48 -8.47
N LEU A 140 20.50 -4.47 -8.55
CA LEU A 140 19.05 -4.26 -8.57
C LEU A 140 18.39 -5.00 -7.41
N VAL A 141 17.33 -4.42 -6.87
CA VAL A 141 16.49 -5.06 -5.84
C VAL A 141 15.40 -5.89 -6.51
N LEU A 142 15.00 -7.00 -5.90
CA LEU A 142 13.91 -7.86 -6.37
C LEU A 142 13.03 -8.28 -5.18
N GLY A 143 11.72 -8.17 -5.36
CA GLY A 143 10.75 -8.83 -4.49
C GLY A 143 9.33 -8.58 -4.96
N GLY A 144 8.37 -8.93 -4.12
CA GLY A 144 6.96 -8.79 -4.42
C GLY A 144 6.10 -9.13 -3.21
N ASP A 145 4.80 -9.15 -3.45
CA ASP A 145 3.79 -9.31 -2.39
C ASP A 145 3.56 -10.75 -1.90
N GLY A 146 4.11 -11.72 -2.62
CA GLY A 146 3.96 -13.15 -2.33
C GLY A 146 2.80 -13.81 -3.06
N ARG A 147 2.10 -13.11 -3.97
CA ARG A 147 1.06 -13.73 -4.80
C ARG A 147 1.61 -14.87 -5.65
N TYR A 148 0.71 -15.77 -6.04
CA TYR A 148 0.97 -16.88 -6.96
C TYR A 148 1.79 -16.43 -8.17
N PHE A 149 2.73 -17.29 -8.62
CA PHE A 149 3.71 -17.05 -9.68
C PHE A 149 4.92 -16.14 -9.31
N ASN A 150 4.97 -15.51 -8.13
CA ASN A 150 6.13 -14.68 -7.75
C ASN A 150 7.45 -15.48 -7.62
N ARG A 151 7.41 -16.73 -7.13
CA ARG A 151 8.63 -17.54 -6.91
C ARG A 151 9.29 -17.92 -8.25
N GLU A 152 8.47 -18.27 -9.23
CA GLU A 152 8.85 -18.61 -10.60
C GLU A 152 9.32 -17.37 -11.37
N ALA A 153 8.55 -16.27 -11.28
CA ALA A 153 8.90 -15.00 -11.90
C ALA A 153 10.24 -14.45 -11.38
N ALA A 154 10.55 -14.63 -10.09
CA ALA A 154 11.84 -14.23 -9.52
C ALA A 154 13.02 -14.91 -10.21
N GLN A 155 12.94 -16.23 -10.48
CA GLN A 155 14.01 -16.96 -11.19
C GLN A 155 14.17 -16.47 -12.63
N ILE A 156 13.08 -16.16 -13.32
CA ILE A 156 13.08 -15.59 -14.68
C ILE A 156 13.77 -14.22 -14.67
N ILE A 157 13.41 -13.34 -13.73
CA ILE A 157 14.01 -12.00 -13.59
C ILE A 157 15.51 -12.11 -13.29
N ILE A 158 15.92 -12.95 -12.34
CA ILE A 158 17.33 -13.17 -11.98
C ILE A 158 18.17 -13.58 -13.20
N LYS A 159 17.70 -14.56 -13.98
CA LYS A 159 18.44 -15.08 -15.14
C LYS A 159 18.53 -14.09 -16.30
N ILE A 160 17.48 -13.31 -16.55
CA ILE A 160 17.49 -12.28 -17.61
C ILE A 160 18.31 -11.06 -17.18
N ALA A 161 18.26 -10.67 -15.90
CA ALA A 161 19.10 -9.61 -15.35
C ALA A 161 20.60 -9.94 -15.49
N ALA A 162 21.00 -11.14 -15.07
CA ALA A 162 22.36 -11.64 -15.27
C ALA A 162 22.73 -11.73 -16.77
N GLY A 163 21.81 -12.22 -17.62
CA GLY A 163 22.00 -12.29 -19.07
C GLY A 163 22.20 -10.92 -19.75
N ASN A 164 21.73 -9.83 -19.14
CA ASN A 164 21.96 -8.46 -19.61
C ASN A 164 23.20 -7.79 -18.98
N GLY A 165 23.85 -8.44 -18.01
CA GLY A 165 25.08 -7.97 -17.36
C GLY A 165 24.86 -7.19 -16.06
N VAL A 166 23.72 -7.37 -15.37
CA VAL A 166 23.56 -6.92 -13.98
C VAL A 166 24.61 -7.64 -13.12
N GLY A 167 25.30 -6.91 -12.25
CA GLY A 167 26.34 -7.50 -11.38
C GLY A 167 25.77 -8.15 -10.12
N LYS A 168 24.67 -7.61 -9.57
CA LYS A 168 24.07 -8.13 -8.34
C LYS A 168 22.55 -8.01 -8.29
N ILE A 169 21.88 -9.04 -7.76
CA ILE A 169 20.48 -8.96 -7.31
C ILE A 169 20.44 -9.04 -5.78
N LEU A 170 19.72 -8.11 -5.14
CA LEU A 170 19.30 -8.24 -3.75
C LEU A 170 17.83 -8.68 -3.74
N VAL A 171 17.56 -9.93 -3.39
CA VAL A 171 16.21 -10.51 -3.42
C VAL A 171 15.70 -10.77 -2.01
N GLY A 172 14.48 -10.33 -1.70
CA GLY A 172 13.86 -10.66 -0.41
C GLY A 172 13.64 -12.16 -0.25
N ARG A 173 13.79 -12.70 0.96
CA ARG A 173 13.58 -14.13 1.25
C ARG A 173 12.23 -14.62 0.70
N ASP A 174 12.24 -15.77 0.03
CA ASP A 174 11.11 -16.38 -0.69
C ASP A 174 10.51 -15.51 -1.82
N GLY A 175 11.21 -14.45 -2.24
CA GLY A 175 10.69 -13.43 -3.17
C GLY A 175 9.82 -12.36 -2.51
N ILE A 176 9.65 -12.40 -1.18
CA ILE A 176 8.84 -11.46 -0.40
C ILE A 176 9.63 -10.17 -0.18
N LEU A 177 9.11 -9.02 -0.65
CA LEU A 177 9.59 -7.69 -0.27
C LEU A 177 8.48 -6.69 -0.60
N SER A 178 7.98 -5.94 0.38
CA SER A 178 6.91 -4.95 0.15
C SER A 178 7.39 -3.81 -0.75
N THR A 179 6.47 -3.14 -1.45
CA THR A 179 6.77 -1.97 -2.30
C THR A 179 7.56 -0.87 -1.54
N PRO A 180 7.16 -0.43 -0.33
CA PRO A 180 7.98 0.51 0.45
C PRO A 180 9.32 -0.09 0.91
N ALA A 181 9.41 -1.39 1.20
CA ALA A 181 10.67 -2.03 1.55
C ALA A 181 11.64 -2.12 0.36
N VAL A 182 11.15 -2.39 -0.86
CA VAL A 182 11.96 -2.30 -2.09
C VAL A 182 12.55 -0.89 -2.23
N SER A 183 11.71 0.15 -2.10
CA SER A 183 12.16 1.55 -2.16
C SER A 183 13.20 1.87 -1.07
N ALA A 184 13.00 1.39 0.16
CA ALA A 184 13.95 1.56 1.27
C ALA A 184 15.28 0.84 1.03
N VAL A 185 15.26 -0.41 0.56
CA VAL A 185 16.48 -1.20 0.25
C VAL A 185 17.26 -0.55 -0.91
N ILE A 186 16.58 -0.12 -1.98
CA ILE A 186 17.24 0.60 -3.10
C ILE A 186 18.02 1.79 -2.56
N ARG A 187 17.37 2.64 -1.74
CA ARG A 187 17.96 3.87 -1.19
C ARG A 187 19.09 3.60 -0.21
N LYS A 188 18.93 2.65 0.70
CA LYS A 188 19.92 2.30 1.74
C LYS A 188 21.14 1.60 1.15
N ARG A 189 20.93 0.65 0.24
CA ARG A 189 21.99 -0.15 -0.40
C ARG A 189 22.58 0.51 -1.66
N LYS A 190 22.03 1.65 -2.08
CA LYS A 190 22.39 2.41 -3.29
C LYS A 190 22.32 1.55 -4.56
N ALA A 191 21.25 0.76 -4.66
CA ALA A 191 20.96 -0.01 -5.86
C ALA A 191 20.58 0.92 -7.02
N ASN A 192 20.82 0.48 -8.26
CA ASN A 192 20.50 1.25 -9.46
C ASN A 192 18.99 1.27 -9.75
N GLY A 193 18.22 0.38 -9.13
CA GLY A 193 16.77 0.26 -9.26
C GLY A 193 16.27 -1.05 -8.68
N GLY A 194 15.05 -1.45 -9.04
CA GLY A 194 14.51 -2.74 -8.63
C GLY A 194 13.19 -3.14 -9.26
N PHE A 195 12.93 -4.44 -9.27
CA PHE A 195 11.70 -5.07 -9.75
C PHE A 195 10.75 -5.34 -8.59
N ILE A 196 9.46 -5.06 -8.81
CA ILE A 196 8.38 -5.35 -7.87
C ILE A 196 7.36 -6.26 -8.54
N MET A 197 7.23 -7.49 -8.06
CA MET A 197 6.26 -8.48 -8.52
C MET A 197 4.95 -8.31 -7.74
N SER A 198 4.06 -7.48 -8.28
CA SER A 198 2.80 -7.14 -7.62
C SER A 198 1.79 -6.50 -8.58
N ALA A 199 0.50 -6.77 -8.34
CA ALA A 199 -0.62 -5.99 -8.84
C ALA A 199 -1.31 -5.16 -7.73
N SER A 200 -0.63 -4.90 -6.60
CA SER A 200 -1.16 -4.16 -5.43
C SER A 200 -2.50 -4.77 -4.98
N HIS A 201 -3.52 -3.95 -4.78
CA HIS A 201 -4.84 -4.32 -4.33
C HIS A 201 -5.58 -5.39 -5.14
N ASN A 202 -5.21 -5.66 -6.41
CA ASN A 202 -5.86 -6.71 -7.21
C ASN A 202 -5.73 -8.10 -6.54
N PRO A 203 -6.76 -8.98 -6.63
CA PRO A 203 -6.76 -10.31 -6.04
C PRO A 203 -5.64 -11.20 -6.60
N GLY A 204 -5.20 -12.18 -5.80
CA GLY A 204 -4.11 -13.11 -6.10
C GLY A 204 -4.62 -14.52 -6.41
N GLY A 205 -3.73 -15.40 -6.84
CA GLY A 205 -4.05 -16.77 -7.24
C GLY A 205 -4.11 -16.99 -8.76
N PRO A 206 -4.17 -18.26 -9.22
CA PRO A 206 -3.89 -18.65 -10.61
C PRO A 206 -4.89 -18.13 -11.66
N GLU A 207 -6.11 -17.77 -11.25
CA GLU A 207 -7.15 -17.21 -12.12
C GLU A 207 -7.22 -15.67 -12.08
N TYR A 208 -6.42 -15.04 -11.20
CA TYR A 208 -6.48 -13.61 -10.91
C TYR A 208 -5.26 -12.87 -11.47
N ASP A 209 -4.96 -11.68 -10.94
CA ASP A 209 -4.04 -10.74 -11.56
C ASP A 209 -2.63 -10.83 -10.98
N TRP A 210 -1.66 -10.79 -11.88
CA TRP A 210 -0.24 -10.62 -11.59
C TRP A 210 0.24 -9.29 -12.18
N GLY A 211 1.37 -8.79 -11.70
CA GLY A 211 1.95 -7.57 -12.26
C GLY A 211 3.42 -7.41 -11.96
N ILE A 212 4.06 -6.55 -12.76
CA ILE A 212 5.46 -6.18 -12.62
C ILE A 212 5.63 -4.66 -12.72
N LYS A 213 6.33 -4.09 -11.73
CA LYS A 213 6.77 -2.69 -11.70
C LYS A 213 8.30 -2.64 -11.77
N PHE A 214 8.84 -1.49 -12.19
CA PHE A 214 10.26 -1.17 -12.07
C PHE A 214 10.44 0.19 -11.43
N ASN A 215 11.34 0.26 -10.44
CA ASN A 215 11.71 1.48 -9.73
C ASN A 215 13.19 1.80 -10.01
N TYR A 216 13.50 3.10 -10.00
CA TYR A 216 14.83 3.65 -10.28
C TYR A 216 15.66 3.84 -9.01
N ASN A 217 16.91 4.31 -9.20
CA ASN A 217 17.94 4.48 -8.17
C ASN A 217 17.58 5.36 -6.95
N SER A 218 16.62 6.29 -7.04
CA SER A 218 16.14 7.06 -5.88
C SER A 218 15.08 6.28 -5.08
N GLY A 219 14.65 5.12 -5.58
CA GLY A 219 13.61 4.23 -5.06
C GLY A 219 12.25 4.43 -5.73
N GLN A 220 12.16 5.32 -6.72
CA GLN A 220 10.93 5.86 -7.31
C GLN A 220 10.41 5.05 -8.50
N PRO A 221 9.07 4.99 -8.73
CA PRO A 221 8.51 4.38 -9.94
C PRO A 221 9.13 4.94 -11.23
N ALA A 222 9.32 4.08 -12.24
CA ALA A 222 9.83 4.51 -13.54
C ALA A 222 8.99 5.66 -14.17
N PRO A 223 9.63 6.72 -14.70
CA PRO A 223 8.91 7.83 -15.32
C PRO A 223 8.32 7.43 -16.68
N GLU A 224 7.36 8.20 -17.19
CA GLU A 224 6.64 7.87 -18.43
C GLU A 224 7.56 7.73 -19.64
N SER A 225 8.61 8.55 -19.72
CA SER A 225 9.66 8.49 -20.73
C SER A 225 10.44 7.17 -20.77
N ILE A 226 10.39 6.38 -19.70
CA ILE A 226 10.95 5.02 -19.66
C ILE A 226 9.85 3.99 -19.91
N THR A 227 8.67 4.11 -19.30
CA THR A 227 7.59 3.15 -19.56
C THR A 227 7.15 3.10 -21.02
N ASP A 228 7.21 4.24 -21.73
CA ASP A 228 6.93 4.31 -23.17
C ASP A 228 8.07 3.70 -24.01
N LYS A 229 9.33 3.81 -23.58
CA LYS A 229 10.45 3.08 -24.20
C LYS A 229 10.33 1.57 -24.01
N ILE A 230 9.91 1.11 -22.82
CA ILE A 230 9.64 -0.31 -22.56
C ILE A 230 8.62 -0.80 -23.57
N TYR A 231 7.47 -0.10 -23.67
CA TYR A 231 6.43 -0.47 -24.62
C TYR A 231 6.94 -0.44 -26.08
N GLY A 232 7.67 0.60 -26.50
CA GLY A 232 8.29 0.66 -27.83
C GLY A 232 9.21 -0.55 -28.11
N ASN A 233 10.04 -0.94 -27.15
CA ASN A 233 10.89 -2.13 -27.26
C ASN A 233 10.09 -3.45 -27.30
N THR A 234 8.95 -3.57 -26.61
CA THR A 234 8.09 -4.78 -26.70
C THR A 234 7.50 -4.98 -28.10
N LEU A 235 7.32 -3.92 -28.87
CA LEU A 235 6.78 -3.97 -30.24
C LEU A 235 7.80 -4.41 -31.30
N SER A 236 9.09 -4.40 -30.99
CA SER A 236 10.19 -4.72 -31.92
C SER A 236 11.17 -5.79 -31.40
N ILE A 237 10.87 -6.42 -30.27
CA ILE A 237 11.73 -7.43 -29.65
C ILE A 237 11.86 -8.71 -30.49
N PHE A 238 13.09 -9.19 -30.66
CA PHE A 238 13.43 -10.40 -31.41
C PHE A 238 14.37 -11.37 -30.66
N GLU A 239 15.02 -10.93 -29.58
CA GLU A 239 15.91 -11.74 -28.74
C GLU A 239 15.63 -11.51 -27.25
N ILE A 240 15.88 -12.53 -26.42
CA ILE A 240 16.01 -12.46 -24.96
C ILE A 240 17.41 -12.95 -24.58
N LYS A 241 18.12 -12.22 -23.72
CA LYS A 241 19.41 -12.64 -23.17
C LYS A 241 19.21 -13.27 -21.81
N ILE A 242 19.58 -14.54 -21.67
CA ILE A 242 19.39 -15.31 -20.45
C ILE A 242 20.72 -15.95 -20.00
N ALA A 243 21.06 -15.77 -18.72
CA ALA A 243 22.17 -16.46 -18.08
C ALA A 243 21.80 -17.93 -17.82
N ASN A 244 22.69 -18.84 -18.19
CA ASN A 244 22.58 -20.25 -17.83
C ASN A 244 23.08 -20.50 -16.40
N VAL A 245 22.31 -20.03 -15.42
CA VAL A 245 22.53 -20.28 -13.99
C VAL A 245 21.40 -21.15 -13.42
N PRO A 246 21.67 -22.03 -12.44
CA PRO A 246 20.62 -22.79 -11.75
C PRO A 246 19.72 -21.85 -10.93
N ASP A 247 18.55 -22.34 -10.54
CA ASP A 247 17.62 -21.60 -9.68
C ASP A 247 18.25 -21.31 -8.31
N VAL A 248 18.07 -20.09 -7.82
CA VAL A 248 18.56 -19.66 -6.51
C VAL A 248 17.64 -20.18 -5.41
N ASN A 249 18.19 -20.72 -4.32
CA ASN A 249 17.38 -21.06 -3.15
C ASN A 249 16.96 -19.80 -2.37
N LEU A 250 15.84 -19.19 -2.79
CA LEU A 250 15.29 -17.98 -2.18
C LEU A 250 14.87 -18.14 -0.71
N SER A 251 14.71 -19.36 -0.19
CA SER A 251 14.27 -19.58 1.21
C SER A 251 15.37 -19.33 2.24
N LYS A 252 16.65 -19.30 1.82
CA LYS A 252 17.80 -19.19 2.72
C LYS A 252 18.51 -17.85 2.52
N ILE A 253 18.50 -17.01 3.56
CA ILE A 253 19.29 -15.77 3.61
C ILE A 253 20.77 -16.09 3.41
N GLY A 254 21.45 -15.32 2.57
CA GLY A 254 22.86 -15.51 2.23
C GLY A 254 23.21 -15.06 0.83
N VAL A 255 24.49 -15.20 0.47
CA VAL A 255 25.04 -14.83 -0.84
C VAL A 255 25.30 -16.08 -1.65
N THR A 256 24.90 -16.06 -2.93
CA THR A 256 25.24 -17.06 -3.94
C THR A 256 25.96 -16.36 -5.10
N GLU A 257 27.09 -16.89 -5.51
CA GLU A 257 27.96 -16.31 -6.56
C GLU A 257 27.95 -17.20 -7.80
N TYR A 258 27.90 -16.56 -8.97
CA TYR A 258 27.92 -17.18 -10.30
C TYR A 258 28.94 -16.42 -11.14
N GLY A 259 30.24 -16.69 -10.94
CA GLY A 259 31.31 -15.91 -11.56
C GLY A 259 31.22 -14.42 -11.19
N SER A 260 30.99 -13.56 -12.18
CA SER A 260 30.85 -12.10 -12.02
C SER A 260 29.46 -11.61 -11.57
N PHE A 261 28.48 -12.51 -11.41
CA PHE A 261 27.14 -12.18 -10.91
C PHE A 261 26.92 -12.70 -9.50
N THR A 262 26.17 -11.94 -8.69
CA THR A 262 25.84 -12.31 -7.31
C THR A 262 24.34 -12.19 -7.03
N VAL A 263 23.78 -13.17 -6.32
CA VAL A 263 22.44 -13.05 -5.73
C VAL A 263 22.55 -13.08 -4.21
N GLU A 264 22.15 -12.00 -3.56
CA GLU A 264 22.03 -11.89 -2.11
C GLU A 264 20.56 -12.03 -1.71
N VAL A 265 20.21 -13.13 -1.05
CA VAL A 265 18.91 -13.32 -0.41
C VAL A 265 18.93 -12.58 0.93
N ILE A 266 18.16 -11.51 1.04
CA ILE A 266 18.11 -10.62 2.23
C ILE A 266 16.91 -10.93 3.13
N ASP A 267 17.02 -10.59 4.42
CA ASP A 267 15.86 -10.54 5.30
C ASP A 267 14.92 -9.40 4.86
N PRO A 268 13.63 -9.67 4.60
CA PRO A 268 12.74 -8.70 3.97
C PRO A 268 12.34 -7.52 4.87
N VAL A 269 12.59 -7.59 6.18
CA VAL A 269 12.11 -6.60 7.15
C VAL A 269 13.24 -5.74 7.70
N SER A 270 14.44 -6.30 7.88
CA SER A 270 15.61 -5.68 8.53
C SER A 270 15.88 -4.23 8.13
N ASP A 271 16.15 -3.97 6.84
CA ASP A 271 16.47 -2.63 6.32
C ASP A 271 15.31 -1.63 6.45
N TYR A 272 14.07 -2.11 6.30
CA TYR A 272 12.86 -1.32 6.43
C TYR A 272 12.56 -0.95 7.89
N LEU A 273 12.69 -1.90 8.82
CA LEU A 273 12.51 -1.69 10.26
C LEU A 273 13.54 -0.72 10.83
N GLU A 274 14.78 -0.75 10.35
CA GLU A 274 15.80 0.24 10.71
C GLU A 274 15.39 1.65 10.26
N LEU A 275 14.85 1.80 9.04
CA LEU A 275 14.31 3.08 8.55
C LEU A 275 13.11 3.54 9.39
N MET A 276 12.18 2.65 9.75
CA MET A 276 11.04 3.01 10.62
C MET A 276 11.50 3.48 12.01
N LYS A 277 12.51 2.83 12.61
CA LYS A 277 13.11 3.24 13.89
C LYS A 277 13.87 4.57 13.82
N TYR A 278 14.33 4.97 12.63
CA TYR A 278 14.92 6.29 12.40
C TYR A 278 13.84 7.38 12.21
N VAL A 279 12.69 7.03 11.61
CA VAL A 279 11.61 7.99 11.32
C VAL A 279 10.75 8.30 12.57
N PHE A 280 10.46 7.28 13.39
CA PHE A 280 9.49 7.33 14.49
C PHE A 280 10.12 7.11 15.87
N ASP A 281 9.49 7.68 16.90
CA ASP A 281 9.81 7.35 18.30
C ASP A 281 9.15 6.02 18.69
N PHE A 282 9.89 4.93 18.52
CA PHE A 282 9.44 3.58 18.85
C PHE A 282 9.17 3.39 20.34
N GLU A 283 9.88 4.07 21.24
CA GLU A 283 9.63 3.94 22.68
C GLU A 283 8.35 4.68 23.09
N LEU A 284 8.06 5.83 22.49
CA LEU A 284 6.78 6.52 22.68
C LEU A 284 5.60 5.68 22.16
N ILE A 285 5.68 5.11 20.95
CA ILE A 285 4.63 4.22 20.41
C ILE A 285 4.46 2.98 21.30
N LYS A 286 5.56 2.35 21.71
CA LYS A 286 5.55 1.20 22.62
C LYS A 286 4.93 1.54 23.98
N SER A 287 5.16 2.75 24.50
CA SER A 287 4.54 3.19 25.76
C SER A 287 3.01 3.31 25.65
N LEU A 288 2.46 3.59 24.46
CA LEU A 288 1.03 3.55 24.18
C LEU A 288 0.52 2.11 24.06
N LEU A 289 1.19 1.27 23.27
CA LEU A 289 0.75 -0.11 23.00
C LEU A 289 0.88 -1.04 24.22
N SER A 290 1.78 -0.72 25.16
CA SER A 290 1.93 -1.44 26.43
C SER A 290 0.84 -1.09 27.47
N ARG A 291 -0.12 -0.20 27.15
CA ARG A 291 -1.19 0.19 28.08
C ARG A 291 -2.32 -0.82 28.07
N SER A 292 -2.75 -1.25 29.27
CA SER A 292 -3.93 -2.12 29.42
C SER A 292 -5.26 -1.43 29.04
N ASP A 293 -5.28 -0.11 28.87
CA ASP A 293 -6.45 0.70 28.50
C ASP A 293 -6.36 1.25 27.06
N PHE A 294 -5.51 0.68 26.20
CA PHE A 294 -5.46 0.95 24.76
C PHE A 294 -5.31 -0.36 23.97
N ARG A 295 -6.21 -0.62 23.02
CA ARG A 295 -6.15 -1.82 22.16
C ARG A 295 -5.95 -1.48 20.70
N PHE A 296 -4.98 -2.16 20.12
CA PHE A 296 -4.56 -2.07 18.72
C PHE A 296 -4.91 -3.36 17.97
N ILE A 297 -5.28 -3.22 16.69
CA ILE A 297 -5.42 -4.35 15.76
C ILE A 297 -4.96 -3.95 14.35
N PHE A 298 -4.27 -4.86 13.67
CA PHE A 298 -3.79 -4.71 12.31
C PHE A 298 -4.18 -5.92 11.46
N ASP A 299 -4.96 -5.71 10.42
CA ASP A 299 -5.29 -6.72 9.41
C ASP A 299 -4.29 -6.65 8.26
N ALA A 300 -3.46 -7.68 8.14
CA ALA A 300 -2.50 -7.80 7.05
C ALA A 300 -3.10 -8.36 5.75
N MET A 301 -4.41 -8.68 5.73
CA MET A 301 -5.16 -9.16 4.57
C MET A 301 -4.53 -10.36 3.83
N HIS A 302 -3.81 -11.23 4.56
CA HIS A 302 -3.00 -12.33 4.02
C HIS A 302 -1.95 -11.89 2.98
N ALA A 303 -1.58 -10.61 3.00
CA ALA A 303 -0.72 -9.94 2.05
C ALA A 303 0.70 -9.74 2.61
N VAL A 304 1.57 -9.07 1.84
CA VAL A 304 3.00 -8.95 2.13
C VAL A 304 3.29 -8.39 3.53
N THR A 305 2.44 -7.49 4.01
CA THR A 305 2.61 -6.80 5.30
C THR A 305 2.51 -7.74 6.49
N GLY A 306 1.98 -8.96 6.33
CA GLY A 306 2.01 -10.00 7.36
C GLY A 306 3.44 -10.35 7.80
N ALA A 307 4.39 -10.40 6.85
CA ALA A 307 5.81 -10.63 7.14
C ALA A 307 6.44 -9.51 8.01
N TYR A 308 5.88 -8.30 7.95
CA TYR A 308 6.36 -7.10 8.65
C TYR A 308 5.62 -6.85 9.97
N ALA A 309 4.36 -7.25 10.06
CA ALA A 309 3.46 -6.92 11.16
C ALA A 309 4.01 -7.40 12.51
N LYS A 310 4.43 -8.67 12.62
CA LYS A 310 4.97 -9.22 13.88
C LYS A 310 6.32 -8.59 14.27
N PRO A 311 7.35 -8.54 13.40
CA PRO A 311 8.63 -7.90 13.75
C PRO A 311 8.52 -6.42 14.16
N ILE A 312 7.54 -5.69 13.62
CA ILE A 312 7.31 -4.28 13.91
C ILE A 312 6.40 -4.13 15.15
N PHE A 313 5.13 -4.52 15.05
CA PHE A 313 4.12 -4.20 16.06
C PHE A 313 4.29 -5.04 17.34
N VAL A 314 4.63 -6.32 17.23
CA VAL A 314 4.80 -7.21 18.39
C VAL A 314 6.23 -7.16 18.90
N ASP A 315 7.22 -7.54 18.08
CA ASP A 315 8.58 -7.78 18.56
C ASP A 315 9.36 -6.47 18.87
N SER A 316 9.10 -5.39 18.13
CA SER A 316 9.74 -4.09 18.38
C SER A 316 8.90 -3.15 19.24
N LEU A 317 7.57 -3.16 19.10
CA LEU A 317 6.66 -2.20 19.73
C LEU A 317 5.79 -2.76 20.87
N GLY A 318 5.84 -4.07 21.13
CA GLY A 318 5.21 -4.68 22.31
C GLY A 318 3.68 -4.81 22.28
N ALA A 319 3.05 -4.74 21.10
CA ALA A 319 1.64 -5.16 20.96
C ALA A 319 1.49 -6.67 21.22
N GLU A 320 0.31 -7.08 21.67
CA GLU A 320 0.00 -8.51 21.86
C GLU A 320 -0.02 -9.25 20.49
N PRO A 321 0.37 -10.53 20.43
CA PRO A 321 0.35 -11.30 19.19
C PRO A 321 -1.03 -11.32 18.49
N ASP A 322 -2.10 -11.38 19.28
CA ASP A 322 -3.49 -11.37 18.81
C ASP A 322 -3.94 -10.01 18.23
N SER A 323 -3.10 -8.96 18.31
CA SER A 323 -3.30 -7.71 17.58
C SER A 323 -3.08 -7.84 16.07
N ILE A 324 -2.59 -8.97 15.57
CA ILE A 324 -2.37 -9.18 14.13
C ILE A 324 -3.39 -10.18 13.59
N VAL A 325 -4.22 -9.72 12.66
CA VAL A 325 -5.18 -10.54 11.91
C VAL A 325 -4.63 -10.80 10.51
N ASN A 326 -4.90 -11.99 9.97
CA ASN A 326 -4.47 -12.43 8.63
C ASN A 326 -2.95 -12.26 8.37
N GLY A 327 -2.13 -12.34 9.42
CA GLY A 327 -0.69 -12.00 9.44
C GLY A 327 0.25 -12.93 8.68
N VAL A 328 -0.26 -13.90 7.91
CA VAL A 328 0.54 -14.84 7.12
C VAL A 328 0.30 -14.55 5.64
N PRO A 329 1.35 -14.19 4.86
CA PRO A 329 1.24 -14.04 3.41
C PRO A 329 0.79 -15.34 2.73
N LEU A 330 -0.20 -15.27 1.85
CA LEU A 330 -0.73 -16.38 1.06
C LEU A 330 -0.77 -16.03 -0.43
N GLU A 331 -0.49 -17.00 -1.30
CA GLU A 331 -0.39 -16.80 -2.76
C GLU A 331 -1.70 -16.30 -3.43
N ASP A 332 -2.82 -16.53 -2.77
CA ASP A 332 -4.17 -16.12 -3.17
C ASP A 332 -4.83 -15.15 -2.18
N PHE A 333 -4.07 -14.61 -1.23
CA PHE A 333 -4.53 -13.75 -0.15
C PHE A 333 -5.72 -14.34 0.65
N GLY A 334 -5.78 -15.66 0.82
CA GLY A 334 -6.88 -16.34 1.51
C GLY A 334 -8.20 -16.30 0.74
N HIS A 335 -8.12 -16.20 -0.58
CA HIS A 335 -9.23 -15.90 -1.50
C HIS A 335 -9.88 -14.52 -1.31
N GLY A 336 -9.25 -13.64 -0.51
CA GLY A 336 -9.69 -12.27 -0.30
C GLY A 336 -9.25 -11.30 -1.41
N HIS A 337 -9.81 -10.10 -1.39
CA HIS A 337 -9.34 -8.98 -2.19
C HIS A 337 -8.49 -8.08 -1.27
N PRO A 338 -7.17 -7.96 -1.47
CA PRO A 338 -6.29 -7.24 -0.56
C PRO A 338 -6.34 -5.73 -0.81
N ASP A 339 -7.53 -5.13 -0.77
CA ASP A 339 -7.74 -3.68 -0.86
C ASP A 339 -8.32 -3.16 0.46
N PRO A 340 -7.61 -2.33 1.24
CA PRO A 340 -8.03 -1.91 2.56
C PRO A 340 -9.11 -0.82 2.43
N ASN A 341 -10.36 -1.25 2.22
CA ASN A 341 -11.53 -0.38 2.15
C ASN A 341 -12.71 -0.98 2.96
N LEU A 342 -13.77 -0.19 3.16
CA LEU A 342 -14.92 -0.59 4.00
C LEU A 342 -15.71 -1.81 3.48
N THR A 343 -15.54 -2.19 2.21
CA THR A 343 -16.19 -3.34 1.59
C THR A 343 -15.37 -4.62 1.78
N TYR A 344 -14.07 -4.59 1.48
CA TYR A 344 -13.23 -5.80 1.51
C TYR A 344 -12.59 -6.06 2.88
N ALA A 345 -12.21 -5.03 3.63
CA ALA A 345 -11.75 -5.15 5.02
C ALA A 345 -12.93 -5.14 6.01
N LYS A 346 -14.08 -5.73 5.62
CA LYS A 346 -15.32 -5.71 6.38
C LYS A 346 -15.18 -6.33 7.77
N ASP A 347 -14.45 -7.42 7.91
CA ASP A 347 -14.29 -8.10 9.20
C ASP A 347 -13.58 -7.19 10.23
N LEU A 348 -12.55 -6.45 9.79
CA LEU A 348 -11.90 -5.42 10.60
C LEU A 348 -12.88 -4.28 10.98
N VAL A 349 -13.72 -3.84 10.04
CA VAL A 349 -14.76 -2.82 10.32
C VAL A 349 -15.75 -3.34 11.37
N ASP A 350 -16.25 -4.56 11.24
CA ASP A 350 -17.18 -5.16 12.20
C ASP A 350 -16.54 -5.30 13.60
N ILE A 351 -15.25 -5.66 13.69
CA ILE A 351 -14.51 -5.68 14.95
C ILE A 351 -14.45 -4.29 15.59
N LEU A 352 -14.08 -3.25 14.83
CA LEU A 352 -13.97 -1.86 15.33
C LEU A 352 -15.33 -1.23 15.65
N TYR A 353 -16.41 -1.71 15.04
CA TYR A 353 -17.79 -1.25 15.30
C TYR A 353 -18.55 -2.12 16.33
N GLY A 354 -17.92 -3.16 16.89
CA GLY A 354 -18.45 -3.98 17.97
C GLY A 354 -18.59 -3.23 19.31
N GLU A 355 -19.36 -3.77 20.26
CA GLU A 355 -19.56 -3.16 21.59
C GLU A 355 -18.25 -2.95 22.35
N ASN A 356 -17.36 -3.95 22.28
CA ASN A 356 -16.02 -3.91 22.85
C ASN A 356 -14.94 -3.78 21.76
N GLY A 357 -15.20 -3.05 20.67
CA GLY A 357 -14.24 -2.84 19.58
C GLY A 357 -12.94 -2.16 20.05
N PRO A 358 -11.78 -2.46 19.45
CA PRO A 358 -10.49 -1.82 19.76
C PRO A 358 -10.50 -0.28 19.64
N ASP A 359 -9.48 0.36 20.20
CA ASP A 359 -9.32 1.83 20.17
C ASP A 359 -8.75 2.31 18.84
N PHE A 360 -7.89 1.49 18.24
CA PHE A 360 -7.26 1.72 16.93
C PHE A 360 -7.27 0.44 16.09
N GLY A 361 -7.66 0.55 14.83
CA GLY A 361 -7.59 -0.52 13.82
C GLY A 361 -6.96 -0.02 12.53
N ALA A 362 -6.22 -0.88 11.84
CA ALA A 362 -5.74 -0.58 10.49
C ALA A 362 -5.65 -1.82 9.59
N ALA A 363 -5.66 -1.60 8.28
CA ALA A 363 -5.40 -2.62 7.26
C ALA A 363 -4.44 -2.10 6.19
N SER A 364 -3.78 -2.98 5.44
CA SER A 364 -2.88 -2.62 4.33
C SER A 364 -3.08 -3.53 3.10
N ASP A 365 -2.71 -3.06 1.91
CA ASP A 365 -2.98 -3.78 0.65
C ASP A 365 -1.91 -4.83 0.29
N GLY A 366 -2.13 -5.48 -0.86
CA GLY A 366 -1.29 -6.55 -1.42
C GLY A 366 0.21 -6.36 -1.21
N ASP A 367 0.76 -5.23 -1.68
CA ASP A 367 2.19 -4.90 -1.58
C ASP A 367 2.56 -3.87 -0.51
N GLY A 368 1.61 -3.51 0.37
CA GLY A 368 1.84 -2.66 1.53
C GLY A 368 2.00 -1.16 1.21
N ASP A 369 1.55 -0.72 0.03
CA ASP A 369 1.59 0.69 -0.38
C ASP A 369 0.33 1.47 0.06
N ARG A 370 -0.74 0.80 0.50
CA ARG A 370 -1.97 1.44 1.02
C ARG A 370 -2.23 1.18 2.50
N ASN A 371 -3.07 2.02 3.10
CA ASN A 371 -3.54 1.91 4.48
C ASN A 371 -5.01 2.33 4.63
N MET A 372 -5.79 1.57 5.40
CA MET A 372 -7.03 2.06 6.02
C MET A 372 -6.79 2.30 7.51
N ILE A 373 -7.37 3.38 8.04
CA ILE A 373 -7.26 3.76 9.45
C ILE A 373 -8.68 3.84 10.06
N LEU A 374 -8.85 3.17 11.20
CA LEU A 374 -10.09 3.11 11.97
C LEU A 374 -9.81 3.47 13.43
N GLY A 375 -10.72 4.26 14.01
CA GLY A 375 -10.89 4.33 15.46
C GLY A 375 -12.10 3.49 15.89
N SER A 376 -12.26 3.30 17.20
CA SER A 376 -13.49 2.70 17.75
C SER A 376 -14.75 3.37 17.17
N ARG A 377 -15.55 2.59 16.43
CA ARG A 377 -16.76 3.04 15.71
C ARG A 377 -16.57 4.25 14.78
N PHE A 378 -15.37 4.44 14.23
CA PHE A 378 -15.03 5.64 13.47
C PHE A 378 -14.11 5.38 12.27
N PHE A 379 -14.59 5.63 11.06
CA PHE A 379 -13.79 5.61 9.84
C PHE A 379 -13.05 6.94 9.62
N VAL A 380 -11.75 6.88 9.35
CA VAL A 380 -10.94 8.03 8.90
C VAL A 380 -10.83 7.97 7.37
N THR A 381 -11.30 9.00 6.68
CA THR A 381 -11.15 9.05 5.20
C THR A 381 -9.67 9.20 4.84
N PRO A 382 -9.17 8.62 3.73
CA PRO A 382 -7.77 8.78 3.33
C PRO A 382 -7.35 10.25 3.12
N SER A 383 -8.27 11.08 2.63
CA SER A 383 -8.07 12.52 2.46
C SER A 383 -7.91 13.25 3.81
N ASP A 384 -8.73 12.93 4.82
CA ASP A 384 -8.55 13.45 6.19
C ASP A 384 -7.27 12.87 6.82
N SER A 385 -6.92 11.60 6.54
CA SER A 385 -5.76 10.90 7.11
C SER A 385 -4.45 11.62 6.78
N VAL A 386 -4.19 11.92 5.51
CA VAL A 386 -2.99 12.67 5.11
C VAL A 386 -2.98 14.10 5.68
N ALA A 387 -4.13 14.77 5.75
CA ALA A 387 -4.25 16.10 6.34
C ALA A 387 -3.95 16.11 7.85
N ILE A 388 -4.43 15.12 8.59
CA ILE A 388 -4.19 14.97 10.03
C ILE A 388 -2.73 14.60 10.29
N ILE A 389 -2.13 13.71 9.49
CA ILE A 389 -0.70 13.38 9.58
C ILE A 389 0.14 14.64 9.37
N ALA A 390 -0.09 15.40 8.29
CA ALA A 390 0.62 16.64 8.01
C ALA A 390 0.45 17.69 9.12
N ALA A 391 -0.76 17.85 9.67
CA ALA A 391 -1.06 18.82 10.72
C ALA A 391 -0.42 18.50 12.10
N ASN A 392 0.02 17.27 12.33
CA ASN A 392 0.64 16.85 13.60
C ASN A 392 2.11 16.41 13.44
N ALA A 393 2.63 16.33 12.21
CA ALA A 393 3.94 15.75 11.88
C ALA A 393 5.09 16.35 12.68
N GLU A 394 5.20 17.68 12.74
CA GLU A 394 6.29 18.38 13.44
C GLU A 394 6.34 18.08 14.93
N ALA A 395 5.18 17.91 15.57
CA ALA A 395 5.08 17.66 17.01
C ALA A 395 5.23 16.17 17.37
N ALA A 396 4.70 15.27 16.53
CA ALA A 396 4.53 13.85 16.88
C ALA A 396 5.54 12.90 16.22
N ILE A 397 6.25 13.31 15.15
CA ILE A 397 7.10 12.42 14.35
C ILE A 397 8.52 13.00 14.28
N PRO A 398 9.53 12.38 14.93
CA PRO A 398 10.90 12.92 15.02
C PRO A 398 11.55 13.30 13.68
N TYR A 399 11.23 12.58 12.60
CA TYR A 399 11.71 12.89 11.24
C TYR A 399 11.32 14.30 10.76
N PHE A 400 10.16 14.82 11.17
CA PHE A 400 9.64 16.13 10.77
C PHE A 400 9.80 17.22 11.85
N LYS A 401 10.67 17.03 12.86
CA LYS A 401 10.85 17.96 13.99
C LYS A 401 11.21 19.43 13.63
N ASN A 402 11.49 19.71 12.37
CA ASN A 402 11.79 21.05 11.82
C ASN A 402 10.68 21.53 10.84
N GLY A 403 9.50 20.90 10.86
CA GLY A 403 8.41 21.08 9.90
C GLY A 403 8.58 20.23 8.62
N PRO A 404 7.47 19.85 7.94
CA PRO A 404 7.51 19.31 6.57
C PRO A 404 7.98 20.37 5.56
N LYS A 405 8.73 19.98 4.53
CA LYS A 405 9.24 20.90 3.48
C LYS A 405 8.15 21.46 2.57
N GLY A 406 7.08 20.68 2.40
CA GLY A 406 5.94 20.93 1.53
C GLY A 406 5.00 19.74 1.55
N LEU A 407 3.77 19.95 1.05
CA LEU A 407 2.67 18.98 1.07
C LEU A 407 2.11 18.78 -0.34
N ALA A 408 1.60 17.59 -0.65
CA ALA A 408 0.98 17.34 -1.95
C ALA A 408 -0.14 16.30 -1.89
N ARG A 409 -1.10 16.40 -2.81
CA ARG A 409 -2.13 15.37 -3.02
C ARG A 409 -2.37 15.13 -4.51
N SER A 410 -2.91 13.96 -4.86
CA SER A 410 -3.45 13.79 -6.20
C SER A 410 -4.73 14.62 -6.36
N MET A 411 -4.98 15.15 -7.55
CA MET A 411 -6.11 16.04 -7.83
C MET A 411 -7.49 15.47 -7.37
N PRO A 412 -7.81 14.17 -7.56
CA PRO A 412 -9.07 13.61 -7.05
C PRO A 412 -9.19 13.54 -5.52
N THR A 413 -8.11 13.77 -4.78
CA THR A 413 -8.10 13.75 -3.31
C THR A 413 -8.76 15.01 -2.75
N SER A 414 -9.54 14.86 -1.69
CA SER A 414 -10.29 15.97 -1.11
C SER A 414 -9.38 17.10 -0.62
N GLY A 415 -9.88 18.34 -0.73
CA GLY A 415 -9.13 19.56 -0.40
C GLY A 415 -8.82 19.80 1.09
N ALA A 416 -8.73 18.74 1.92
CA ALA A 416 -8.44 18.82 3.35
C ALA A 416 -6.97 19.21 3.62
N LEU A 417 -6.04 18.58 2.88
CA LEU A 417 -4.60 18.84 3.02
C LEU A 417 -4.24 20.30 2.64
N ASP A 418 -4.98 20.90 1.72
CA ASP A 418 -4.87 22.28 1.24
C ASP A 418 -5.13 23.27 2.39
N ARG A 419 -6.13 22.97 3.24
CA ARG A 419 -6.45 23.77 4.44
C ARG A 419 -5.29 23.75 5.44
N VAL A 420 -4.66 22.59 5.59
CA VAL A 420 -3.48 22.41 6.45
C VAL A 420 -2.29 23.17 5.89
N ALA A 421 -1.98 23.00 4.61
CA ALA A 421 -0.88 23.69 3.95
C ALA A 421 -1.01 25.22 4.04
N ALA A 422 -2.21 25.76 3.79
CA ALA A 422 -2.49 27.19 3.92
C ALA A 422 -2.33 27.71 5.36
N LYS A 423 -2.77 26.94 6.37
CA LYS A 423 -2.63 27.30 7.80
C LYS A 423 -1.17 27.29 8.26
N LEU A 424 -0.42 26.25 7.88
CA LEU A 424 0.99 26.08 8.21
C LEU A 424 1.94 26.91 7.31
N LYS A 425 1.40 27.55 6.26
CA LYS A 425 2.15 28.33 5.25
C LYS A 425 3.21 27.51 4.50
N LEU A 426 2.89 26.24 4.25
CA LEU A 426 3.76 25.32 3.53
C LEU A 426 3.51 25.38 2.00
N PRO A 427 4.54 25.12 1.17
CA PRO A 427 4.34 24.84 -0.25
C PRO A 427 3.34 23.69 -0.44
N PHE A 428 2.43 23.84 -1.41
CA PHE A 428 1.39 22.87 -1.71
C PHE A 428 1.38 22.53 -3.20
N PHE A 429 1.22 21.24 -3.52
CA PHE A 429 1.15 20.75 -4.91
C PHE A 429 -0.06 19.85 -5.11
N GLU A 430 -0.93 20.22 -6.04
CA GLU A 430 -1.94 19.34 -6.60
C GLU A 430 -1.36 18.68 -7.86
N VAL A 431 -1.31 17.36 -7.89
CA VAL A 431 -0.64 16.59 -8.96
C VAL A 431 -1.60 15.57 -9.60
N PRO A 432 -1.32 15.06 -10.81
CA PRO A 432 -2.10 13.97 -11.37
C PRO A 432 -1.93 12.68 -10.55
N THR A 433 -2.95 11.82 -10.51
CA THR A 433 -2.87 10.47 -9.88
C THR A 433 -1.70 9.65 -10.44
N GLY A 434 -0.95 9.02 -9.54
CA GLY A 434 0.24 8.22 -9.86
C GLY A 434 1.50 8.74 -9.18
N TRP A 435 2.10 7.90 -8.35
CA TRP A 435 3.08 8.33 -7.33
C TRP A 435 4.37 8.98 -7.87
N LYS A 436 4.73 8.75 -9.13
CA LYS A 436 5.89 9.35 -9.81
C LYS A 436 5.93 10.89 -9.74
N PHE A 437 4.79 11.57 -9.75
CA PHE A 437 4.75 13.04 -9.65
C PHE A 437 5.20 13.53 -8.26
N PHE A 438 4.87 12.79 -7.20
CA PHE A 438 5.42 13.05 -5.86
C PHE A 438 6.92 12.73 -5.81
N GLY A 439 7.36 11.64 -6.46
CA GLY A 439 8.77 11.27 -6.56
C GLY A 439 9.65 12.41 -7.08
N ASN A 440 9.25 13.06 -8.17
CA ASN A 440 9.91 14.25 -8.72
C ASN A 440 10.04 15.38 -7.69
N LEU A 441 8.94 15.70 -6.98
CA LEU A 441 8.92 16.75 -5.96
C LEU A 441 9.78 16.41 -4.74
N MET A 442 9.83 15.14 -4.32
CA MET A 442 10.68 14.66 -3.23
C MET A 442 12.17 14.71 -3.59
N ASP A 443 12.54 14.33 -4.82
CA ASP A 443 13.93 14.42 -5.31
C ASP A 443 14.39 15.86 -5.50
N ALA A 444 13.49 16.79 -5.83
CA ALA A 444 13.74 18.22 -5.81
C ALA A 444 13.75 18.85 -4.38
N GLY A 445 13.51 18.06 -3.34
CA GLY A 445 13.43 18.56 -1.94
C GLY A 445 12.23 19.46 -1.65
N LYS A 446 11.22 19.50 -2.54
CA LYS A 446 10.03 20.36 -2.45
C LYS A 446 8.87 19.75 -1.67
N LEU A 447 8.90 18.44 -1.43
CA LEU A 447 7.81 17.68 -0.82
C LEU A 447 8.31 16.84 0.34
N SER A 448 7.54 16.82 1.42
CA SER A 448 7.74 15.91 2.55
C SER A 448 6.60 14.93 2.76
N ILE A 449 5.33 15.36 2.78
CA ILE A 449 4.19 14.46 3.06
C ILE A 449 3.16 14.54 1.93
N CYS A 450 2.69 13.39 1.45
CA CYS A 450 1.68 13.33 0.40
C CYS A 450 0.74 12.12 0.51
N GLY A 451 -0.37 12.20 -0.20
CA GLY A 451 -1.38 11.14 -0.23
C GLY A 451 -2.30 11.18 -1.45
N GLU A 452 -2.97 10.06 -1.66
CA GLU A 452 -3.96 9.80 -2.71
C GLU A 452 -5.23 9.27 -2.02
N GLU A 453 -6.42 9.68 -2.47
CA GLU A 453 -7.71 9.24 -1.89
C GLU A 453 -7.90 7.72 -1.90
N SER A 454 -7.21 7.02 -2.80
CA SER A 454 -7.16 5.57 -2.93
C SER A 454 -6.32 4.91 -1.82
N PHE A 455 -6.57 5.28 -0.56
CA PHE A 455 -5.92 4.73 0.64
C PHE A 455 -4.39 4.86 0.67
N GLY A 456 -3.83 5.81 -0.09
CA GLY A 456 -2.39 5.96 -0.26
C GLY A 456 -1.82 7.12 0.56
N THR A 457 -0.81 6.86 1.39
CA THR A 457 -0.11 7.91 2.14
C THR A 457 1.39 7.60 2.20
N GLY A 458 2.23 8.62 2.23
CA GLY A 458 3.69 8.43 2.33
C GLY A 458 4.45 9.72 2.55
N SER A 459 5.77 9.60 2.61
CA SER A 459 6.68 10.74 2.79
C SER A 459 8.03 10.55 2.12
N ASP A 460 8.89 11.57 2.18
CA ASP A 460 10.19 11.59 1.49
C ASP A 460 11.27 10.67 2.09
N HIS A 461 10.91 9.85 3.09
CA HIS A 461 11.73 8.75 3.62
C HIS A 461 12.04 7.71 2.54
N VAL A 462 11.04 7.34 1.75
CA VAL A 462 11.14 6.47 0.55
C VAL A 462 10.68 7.24 -0.70
N ARG A 463 10.37 6.53 -1.79
CA ARG A 463 9.77 7.08 -3.01
C ARG A 463 8.57 6.28 -3.50
N GLU A 464 7.92 5.59 -2.58
CA GLU A 464 6.63 4.91 -2.77
C GLU A 464 5.64 5.38 -1.70
N LYS A 465 4.38 5.00 -1.83
CA LYS A 465 3.46 5.02 -0.69
C LYS A 465 3.89 3.97 0.32
N ASP A 466 3.47 4.13 1.58
CA ASP A 466 3.87 3.23 2.65
C ASP A 466 2.76 3.09 3.69
N GLY A 467 2.06 1.95 3.64
CA GLY A 467 0.91 1.68 4.50
C GLY A 467 1.29 1.51 5.98
N ILE A 468 2.40 0.83 6.26
CA ILE A 468 2.88 0.62 7.64
C ILE A 468 3.42 1.93 8.22
N TRP A 469 4.12 2.76 7.42
CA TRP A 469 4.51 4.11 7.84
C TRP A 469 3.30 4.96 8.21
N ALA A 470 2.20 4.89 7.47
CA ALA A 470 0.99 5.64 7.79
C ALA A 470 0.33 5.18 9.10
N VAL A 471 0.35 3.87 9.38
CA VAL A 471 -0.09 3.30 10.67
C VAL A 471 0.82 3.79 11.80
N LEU A 472 2.15 3.74 11.63
CA LEU A 472 3.11 4.24 12.61
C LEU A 472 3.00 5.75 12.84
N ALA A 473 2.72 6.54 11.80
CA ALA A 473 2.45 7.97 11.91
C ALA A 473 1.20 8.25 12.76
N TRP A 474 0.11 7.50 12.54
CA TRP A 474 -1.08 7.59 13.36
C TRP A 474 -0.86 7.16 14.81
N LEU A 475 -0.16 6.04 15.04
CA LEU A 475 0.21 5.60 16.38
C LEU A 475 1.10 6.63 17.09
N SER A 476 2.04 7.27 16.38
CA SER A 476 2.86 8.37 16.91
C SER A 476 2.01 9.56 17.35
N ILE A 477 1.01 9.95 16.56
CA ILE A 477 0.07 11.03 16.90
C ILE A 477 -0.74 10.67 18.13
N ILE A 478 -1.34 9.48 18.19
CA ILE A 478 -2.14 9.04 19.35
C ILE A 478 -1.25 8.92 20.60
N ALA A 479 -0.03 8.42 20.47
CA ALA A 479 0.92 8.30 21.59
C ALA A 479 1.35 9.69 22.08
N TYR A 480 1.73 10.60 21.19
CA TYR A 480 2.08 11.98 21.53
C TYR A 480 0.94 12.74 22.23
N ARG A 481 -0.30 12.60 21.72
CA ARG A 481 -1.51 13.20 22.32
C ARG A 481 -1.87 12.64 23.70
N ASN A 482 -1.32 11.47 24.06
CA ASN A 482 -1.60 10.77 25.31
C ASN A 482 -0.36 10.57 26.22
N LYS A 483 0.82 11.11 25.86
CA LYS A 483 2.09 10.88 26.58
C LYS A 483 2.06 11.27 28.07
N ASP A 484 1.26 12.29 28.40
CA ASP A 484 1.11 12.82 29.76
C ASP A 484 -0.07 12.18 30.52
N LYS A 485 -0.81 11.25 29.89
CA LYS A 485 -2.01 10.60 30.46
C LYS A 485 -1.64 9.41 31.33
N LYS A 486 -2.17 9.36 32.54
CA LYS A 486 -2.01 8.20 33.44
C LYS A 486 -2.96 7.05 33.05
N THR A 487 -2.69 5.85 33.54
CA THR A 487 -3.62 4.70 33.39
C THR A 487 -4.96 5.01 34.02
N GLY A 488 -6.06 4.77 33.29
CA GLY A 488 -7.43 5.07 33.73
C GLY A 488 -7.88 6.52 33.55
N GLU A 489 -7.02 7.43 33.12
CA GLU A 489 -7.47 8.73 32.60
C GLU A 489 -8.03 8.56 31.19
N LYS A 490 -9.08 9.33 30.83
CA LYS A 490 -9.63 9.28 29.48
C LYS A 490 -8.56 9.69 28.45
N LEU A 491 -8.24 8.74 27.55
CA LEU A 491 -7.39 8.94 26.40
C LEU A 491 -8.08 9.80 25.33
N VAL A 492 -7.26 10.53 24.57
CA VAL A 492 -7.65 11.18 23.31
C VAL A 492 -7.73 10.09 22.24
N SER A 493 -8.94 9.83 21.73
CA SER A 493 -9.17 8.81 20.70
C SER A 493 -8.89 9.33 19.28
N VAL A 494 -8.81 8.42 18.30
CA VAL A 494 -8.78 8.76 16.86
C VAL A 494 -9.93 9.70 16.48
N SER A 495 -11.14 9.44 16.99
CA SER A 495 -12.31 10.28 16.71
C SER A 495 -12.18 11.69 17.30
N ASP A 496 -11.55 11.83 18.48
CA ASP A 496 -11.31 13.14 19.10
C ASP A 496 -10.29 13.95 18.27
N VAL A 497 -9.19 13.33 17.82
CA VAL A 497 -8.19 13.96 16.93
C VAL A 497 -8.84 14.45 15.62
N VAL A 498 -9.68 13.62 15.00
CA VAL A 498 -10.35 13.98 13.73
C VAL A 498 -11.37 15.12 13.94
N LYS A 499 -12.12 15.10 15.04
CA LYS A 499 -13.07 16.19 15.37
C LYS A 499 -12.36 17.50 15.70
N GLU A 500 -11.24 17.46 16.41
CA GLU A 500 -10.39 18.63 16.67
C GLU A 500 -9.82 19.20 15.36
N HIS A 501 -9.39 18.33 14.44
CA HIS A 501 -8.95 18.73 13.11
C HIS A 501 -10.08 19.44 12.34
N TRP A 502 -11.28 18.85 12.26
CA TRP A 502 -12.43 19.47 11.61
C TRP A 502 -12.84 20.80 12.25
N ALA A 503 -12.72 20.95 13.58
CA ALA A 503 -12.97 22.21 14.27
C ALA A 503 -11.92 23.30 13.94
N THR A 504 -10.70 22.89 13.58
CA THR A 504 -9.56 23.80 13.31
C THR A 504 -9.45 24.21 11.84
N TYR A 505 -9.74 23.29 10.92
CA TYR A 505 -9.52 23.42 9.47
C TYR A 505 -10.81 23.45 8.63
N GLY A 506 -11.95 23.10 9.25
CA GLY A 506 -13.18 22.75 8.53
C GLY A 506 -13.21 21.26 8.17
N ARG A 507 -14.38 20.78 7.72
CA ARG A 507 -14.57 19.39 7.26
C ARG A 507 -14.81 19.34 5.75
N ASN A 508 -13.95 18.63 5.03
CA ASN A 508 -14.13 18.33 3.62
C ASN A 508 -14.87 16.99 3.47
N PHE A 509 -16.18 17.03 3.24
CA PHE A 509 -16.94 15.82 2.90
C PHE A 509 -16.45 15.23 1.58
N PHE A 510 -16.28 13.90 1.53
CA PHE A 510 -15.72 13.19 0.38
C PHE A 510 -16.32 11.79 0.28
N SER A 511 -16.55 11.34 -0.96
CA SER A 511 -16.91 9.97 -1.32
C SER A 511 -16.52 9.73 -2.78
N ARG A 512 -15.92 8.58 -3.10
CA ARG A 512 -15.68 8.15 -4.48
C ARG A 512 -16.79 7.21 -4.94
N TYR A 513 -17.19 7.32 -6.21
CA TYR A 513 -18.19 6.48 -6.86
C TYR A 513 -17.53 5.80 -8.05
N ASP A 514 -17.24 4.51 -7.91
CA ASP A 514 -16.57 3.72 -8.95
C ASP A 514 -17.62 3.03 -9.84
N TYR A 515 -17.57 3.34 -11.13
CA TYR A 515 -18.46 2.76 -12.16
C TYR A 515 -17.66 1.72 -12.95
N GLU A 516 -17.56 0.52 -12.40
CA GLU A 516 -16.78 -0.59 -12.96
C GLU A 516 -17.46 -1.24 -14.16
N GLU A 517 -16.68 -1.99 -14.95
CA GLU A 517 -17.10 -2.78 -16.13
C GLU A 517 -17.97 -2.03 -17.18
N CYS A 518 -17.89 -0.70 -17.21
CA CYS A 518 -18.64 0.12 -18.14
C CYS A 518 -18.18 -0.03 -19.60
N GLU A 519 -19.14 0.04 -20.53
CA GLU A 519 -18.88 -0.01 -21.97
C GLU A 519 -18.06 1.22 -22.41
N SER A 520 -16.97 0.97 -23.13
CA SER A 520 -15.93 1.97 -23.43
C SER A 520 -16.40 3.09 -24.35
N GLU A 521 -17.22 2.81 -25.37
CA GLU A 521 -17.73 3.81 -26.29
C GLU A 521 -18.69 4.79 -25.58
N GLY A 522 -19.61 4.26 -24.77
CA GLY A 522 -20.52 5.02 -23.91
C GLY A 522 -19.80 5.90 -22.90
N ALA A 523 -18.80 5.34 -22.19
CA ALA A 523 -17.97 6.10 -21.27
C ALA A 523 -17.20 7.25 -21.97
N ASN A 524 -16.59 6.98 -23.14
CA ASN A 524 -15.90 8.01 -23.92
C ASN A 524 -16.85 9.09 -24.46
N LYS A 525 -18.08 8.74 -24.84
CA LYS A 525 -19.14 9.69 -25.22
C LYS A 525 -19.54 10.58 -24.06
N MET A 526 -19.72 10.01 -22.86
CA MET A 526 -20.01 10.77 -21.64
C MET A 526 -18.90 11.79 -21.35
N MET A 527 -17.63 11.37 -21.35
CA MET A 527 -16.52 12.30 -21.07
C MET A 527 -16.37 13.38 -22.14
N SER A 528 -16.67 13.06 -23.40
CA SER A 528 -16.67 14.04 -24.50
C SER A 528 -17.78 15.09 -24.33
N TYR A 529 -18.97 14.67 -23.89
CA TYR A 529 -20.08 15.57 -23.57
C TYR A 529 -19.77 16.46 -22.36
N LEU A 530 -19.15 15.91 -21.31
CA LEU A 530 -18.72 16.70 -20.13
C LEU A 530 -17.68 17.76 -20.50
N ARG A 531 -16.69 17.44 -21.35
CA ARG A 531 -15.74 18.44 -21.88
C ARG A 531 -16.43 19.55 -22.66
N ASP A 532 -17.41 19.21 -23.50
CA ASP A 532 -18.19 20.18 -24.28
C ASP A 532 -19.00 21.12 -23.36
N LEU A 533 -19.61 20.59 -22.29
CA LEU A 533 -20.26 21.40 -21.25
C LEU A 533 -19.26 22.33 -20.55
N ILE A 534 -18.16 21.78 -20.02
CA ILE A 534 -17.12 22.53 -19.31
C ILE A 534 -16.59 23.70 -20.17
N SER A 535 -16.36 23.46 -21.46
CA SER A 535 -15.88 24.49 -22.41
C SER A 535 -16.83 25.66 -22.63
N LYS A 536 -18.11 25.51 -22.25
CA LYS A 536 -19.19 26.50 -22.42
C LYS A 536 -19.59 27.16 -21.10
N SER A 537 -19.33 26.49 -19.98
CA SER A 537 -19.67 26.94 -18.64
C SER A 537 -18.93 28.22 -18.23
N LYS A 538 -19.58 29.01 -17.37
CA LYS A 538 -19.09 30.30 -16.87
C LYS A 538 -19.18 30.39 -15.36
N GLY A 539 -18.19 31.04 -14.76
CA GLY A 539 -18.21 31.37 -13.34
C GLY A 539 -19.48 32.15 -12.97
N GLY A 540 -20.15 31.73 -11.90
CA GLY A 540 -21.42 32.26 -11.42
C GLY A 540 -22.66 31.43 -11.80
N GLU A 541 -22.55 30.49 -12.75
CA GLU A 541 -23.64 29.55 -13.09
C GLU A 541 -24.13 28.78 -11.86
N LYS A 542 -25.45 28.53 -11.78
CA LYS A 542 -26.10 27.98 -10.58
C LYS A 542 -26.52 26.53 -10.79
N TYR A 543 -26.00 25.67 -9.92
CA TYR A 543 -26.31 24.24 -9.87
C TYR A 543 -26.92 23.93 -8.50
N GLY A 544 -28.25 24.05 -8.41
CA GLY A 544 -28.95 24.01 -7.14
C GLY A 544 -28.55 25.16 -6.22
N SER A 545 -28.02 24.84 -5.03
CA SER A 545 -27.46 25.82 -4.09
C SER A 545 -26.03 26.27 -4.42
N TYR A 546 -25.33 25.57 -5.31
CA TYR A 546 -23.94 25.83 -5.63
C TYR A 546 -23.81 26.86 -6.75
N ALA A 547 -22.72 27.64 -6.69
CA ALA A 547 -22.32 28.55 -7.75
C ALA A 547 -20.99 28.05 -8.32
N LEU A 548 -20.93 27.87 -9.64
CA LEU A 548 -19.70 27.43 -10.30
C LEU A 548 -18.63 28.52 -10.13
N GLN A 549 -17.46 28.17 -9.60
CA GLN A 549 -16.33 29.11 -9.51
C GLN A 549 -15.50 29.05 -10.80
N PHE A 550 -15.10 27.84 -11.19
CA PHE A 550 -14.44 27.49 -12.45
C PHE A 550 -14.75 26.03 -12.79
N ALA A 551 -14.47 25.62 -14.02
CA ALA A 551 -14.41 24.23 -14.46
C ALA A 551 -13.38 24.13 -15.59
N ASP A 552 -12.61 23.04 -15.63
CA ASP A 552 -11.58 22.76 -16.61
C ASP A 552 -11.40 21.24 -16.84
N ASP A 553 -10.55 20.85 -17.80
CA ASP A 553 -10.02 19.49 -17.90
C ASP A 553 -8.58 19.55 -17.38
N PHE A 554 -8.34 18.91 -16.22
CA PHE A 554 -7.14 19.17 -15.41
C PHE A 554 -5.84 18.90 -16.19
N THR A 555 -4.95 19.90 -16.18
CA THR A 555 -3.62 19.79 -16.78
C THR A 555 -2.54 20.15 -15.76
N TYR A 556 -1.40 19.47 -15.83
CA TYR A 556 -0.30 19.64 -14.88
C TYR A 556 1.02 19.83 -15.63
N THR A 557 1.74 20.89 -15.26
CA THR A 557 3.14 21.08 -15.69
C THR A 557 4.02 20.79 -14.49
N ASP A 558 4.88 19.77 -14.61
CA ASP A 558 5.75 19.34 -13.53
C ASP A 558 6.79 20.43 -13.21
N PRO A 559 6.90 20.91 -11.95
CA PRO A 559 7.75 22.05 -11.60
C PRO A 559 9.21 21.64 -11.32
N VAL A 560 9.62 20.43 -11.72
CA VAL A 560 10.98 19.87 -11.52
C VAL A 560 11.59 19.47 -12.86
N SER A 561 10.78 18.95 -13.77
CA SER A 561 11.20 18.46 -15.08
C SER A 561 10.65 19.34 -16.22
N TYR A 562 11.51 19.73 -17.16
CA TYR A 562 11.15 20.56 -18.32
C TYR A 562 10.28 19.85 -19.37
N TYR A 563 9.54 18.81 -18.98
CA TYR A 563 8.66 18.03 -19.85
C TYR A 563 7.20 18.35 -19.55
N TYR A 564 6.45 18.73 -20.58
CA TYR A 564 5.00 18.94 -20.49
C TYR A 564 4.28 17.60 -20.32
N TYR A 565 3.63 17.39 -19.17
CA TYR A 565 2.78 16.22 -18.93
C TYR A 565 1.33 16.52 -19.31
N LEU A 566 1.00 16.38 -20.59
CA LEU A 566 -0.39 16.35 -21.03
C LEU A 566 -1.04 15.02 -20.62
N LYS A 567 -1.61 14.99 -19.42
CA LYS A 567 -2.39 13.85 -18.93
C LYS A 567 -3.73 14.30 -18.36
N PHE A 568 -4.78 14.11 -19.17
CA PHE A 568 -6.17 14.28 -18.78
C PHE A 568 -6.48 13.38 -17.58
N ILE A 569 -6.76 13.97 -16.43
CA ILE A 569 -7.35 13.27 -15.29
C ILE A 569 -8.68 13.91 -15.00
N TYR A 570 -9.71 13.08 -15.05
CA TYR A 570 -11.10 13.49 -14.92
C TYR A 570 -11.43 13.80 -13.47
N SER A 571 -11.94 15.01 -13.24
CA SER A 571 -12.74 15.38 -12.07
C SER A 571 -13.90 16.26 -12.52
N LEU A 572 -14.98 16.25 -11.74
CA LEU A 572 -16.17 17.08 -11.90
C LEU A 572 -16.36 17.96 -10.65
#